data_AF-A0A5M5E550-F1
#
_entry.id   AF-A0A5M5E550-F1
#
_cell.length_a   1.000
_cell.length_b   1.000
_cell.length_c   1.000
_cell.angle_alpha   90.00
_cell.angle_beta   90.00
_cell.angle_gamma   90.00
#
_symmetry.space_group_name_H-M   'P 1'
#
loop_
_entity.id
_entity.type
_entity.pdbx_description
1 polymer ?
#
loop_
_entity_poly.entity_id
_entity_poly.type
_entity_poly.pdbx_seq_one_letter_code
_entity_poly.pdbx_strand_id
1 'polypeptide(L)'
;MKKIIFLMLMFVSVNVMAQESYKVFCELLGMGKFMSTKVIVTVDFGQKTKYWSGDAKQYLVDDEGEKLEFNSMVDAMNYMGKRGWEFEQAYVVTASNQNTYHWLLSKKVTSDEQLKEGLITKEEYDKKHKK
;
A
#
# COMPACT_ATOMS: atom_id res chain seq x y z
N MET A 1 6.42 -44.09 12.20
CA MET A 1 6.96 -42.95 11.42
C MET A 1 5.86 -42.02 10.90
N LYS A 2 4.90 -42.47 10.08
CA LYS A 2 3.81 -41.60 9.55
C LYS A 2 3.01 -40.83 10.62
N LYS A 3 2.67 -41.48 11.74
CA LYS A 3 1.95 -40.82 12.86
C LYS A 3 2.77 -39.74 13.58
N ILE A 4 4.09 -39.89 13.64
CA ILE A 4 5.01 -38.91 14.25
C ILE A 4 5.15 -37.69 13.35
N ILE A 5 5.25 -37.91 12.02
CA ILE A 5 5.27 -36.83 11.03
C ILE A 5 3.96 -36.03 11.07
N PHE A 6 2.82 -36.72 11.17
CA PHE A 6 1.51 -36.06 11.32
C PHE A 6 1.41 -35.24 12.62
N LEU A 7 1.95 -35.76 13.73
CA LEU A 7 1.99 -35.02 15.00
C LEU A 7 2.90 -33.77 14.92
N MET A 8 4.09 -33.89 14.29
CA MET A 8 4.97 -32.75 14.05
C MET A 8 4.33 -31.68 13.19
N LEU A 9 3.62 -32.06 12.11
CA LEU A 9 2.88 -31.13 11.27
C LEU A 9 1.83 -30.35 12.05
N MET A 10 1.09 -31.02 12.95
CA MET A 10 0.12 -30.34 13.82
C MET A 10 0.78 -29.34 14.79
N PHE A 11 1.95 -29.66 15.34
CA PHE A 11 2.71 -28.73 16.20
C PHE A 11 3.30 -27.53 15.42
N VAL A 12 3.66 -27.69 14.16
CA VAL A 12 4.11 -26.55 13.32
C VAL A 12 2.94 -25.60 13.03
N SER A 13 1.72 -26.13 12.79
CA SER A 13 0.54 -25.27 12.52
C SER A 13 0.09 -24.40 13.70
N VAL A 14 0.28 -24.82 14.96
CA VAL A 14 -0.08 -23.97 16.12
C VAL A 14 0.87 -22.78 16.28
N ASN A 15 2.14 -22.91 15.89
CA ASN A 15 3.12 -21.83 15.98
C ASN A 15 2.84 -20.70 14.98
N VAL A 16 2.34 -21.04 13.78
CA VAL A 16 1.94 -20.06 12.75
C VAL A 16 0.77 -19.19 13.23
N MET A 17 -0.15 -19.75 14.03
CA MET A 17 -1.33 -19.04 14.55
C MET A 17 -1.02 -18.14 15.76
N ALA A 18 0.20 -18.22 16.33
CA ALA A 18 0.58 -17.48 17.54
C ALA A 18 1.32 -16.16 17.25
N GLN A 19 1.47 -15.78 15.98
CA GLN A 19 2.18 -14.56 15.60
C GLN A 19 1.33 -13.33 15.97
N GLU A 20 1.83 -12.48 16.87
CA GLU A 20 1.10 -11.28 17.28
C GLU A 20 0.92 -10.33 16.10
N SER A 21 -0.33 -9.97 15.81
CA SER A 21 -0.64 -9.00 14.77
C SER A 21 -0.42 -7.58 15.28
N TYR A 22 0.13 -6.70 14.44
CA TYR A 22 0.23 -5.27 14.68
C TYR A 22 -0.40 -4.49 13.53
N LYS A 23 -0.72 -3.21 13.79
CA LYS A 23 -1.31 -2.31 12.80
C LYS A 23 -0.20 -1.54 12.10
N VAL A 24 -0.21 -1.55 10.77
CA VAL A 24 0.61 -0.68 9.92
C VAL A 24 -0.28 0.34 9.23
N PHE A 25 0.33 1.42 8.73
CA PHE A 25 -0.40 2.57 8.17
C PHE A 25 0.15 2.97 6.80
N CYS A 26 -0.70 3.54 5.97
CA CYS A 26 -0.31 4.27 4.78
C CYS A 26 -1.21 5.49 4.56
N GLU A 27 -0.69 6.50 3.88
CA GLU A 27 -1.48 7.65 3.43
C GLU A 27 -1.65 7.61 1.91
N LEU A 28 -2.90 7.74 1.45
CA LEU A 28 -3.21 8.03 0.06
C LEU A 28 -3.33 9.54 -0.13
N LEU A 29 -2.60 10.07 -1.11
CA LEU A 29 -2.62 11.47 -1.49
C LEU A 29 -3.31 11.60 -2.85
N GLY A 30 -4.49 12.19 -2.84
CA GLY A 30 -5.26 12.52 -4.04
C GLY A 30 -5.01 13.94 -4.50
N MET A 31 -4.53 14.09 -5.74
CA MET A 31 -4.52 15.38 -6.44
C MET A 31 -5.48 15.31 -7.63
N GLY A 32 -6.40 16.28 -7.70
CA GLY A 32 -7.29 16.41 -8.85
C GLY A 32 -6.49 16.76 -10.11
N LYS A 33 -6.71 16.03 -11.21
CA LYS A 33 -6.17 16.46 -12.51
C LYS A 33 -7.01 17.65 -12.99
N PHE A 34 -6.35 18.73 -13.39
CA PHE A 34 -7.02 19.89 -13.99
C PHE A 34 -7.93 19.42 -15.14
N MET A 35 -9.23 19.68 -15.05
CA MET A 35 -10.27 19.32 -16.03
C MET A 35 -10.62 17.82 -16.19
N SER A 36 -10.29 16.93 -15.24
CA SER A 36 -10.70 15.51 -15.29
C SER A 36 -11.31 15.02 -13.98
N THR A 37 -12.24 14.05 -14.07
CA THR A 37 -12.71 13.29 -12.90
C THR A 37 -11.64 12.34 -12.36
N LYS A 38 -10.62 12.02 -13.18
CA LYS A 38 -9.50 11.16 -12.77
C LYS A 38 -8.62 11.86 -11.74
N VAL A 39 -8.24 11.11 -10.72
CA VAL A 39 -7.33 11.57 -9.67
C VAL A 39 -5.96 10.93 -9.85
N ILE A 40 -4.91 11.69 -9.57
CA ILE A 40 -3.58 11.10 -9.35
C ILE A 40 -3.52 10.71 -7.89
N VAL A 41 -3.30 9.42 -7.62
CA VAL A 41 -3.12 8.91 -6.27
C VAL A 41 -1.67 8.48 -6.08
N THR A 42 -1.02 9.05 -5.08
CA THR A 42 0.24 8.52 -4.54
C THR A 42 -0.02 7.87 -3.19
N VAL A 43 0.87 6.97 -2.79
CA VAL A 43 0.82 6.22 -1.54
C VAL A 43 2.12 6.40 -0.78
N ASP A 44 1.99 6.78 0.49
CA ASP A 44 3.09 6.85 1.44
C ASP A 44 2.94 5.74 2.49
N PHE A 45 3.92 4.84 2.56
CA PHE A 45 4.01 3.78 3.56
C PHE A 45 4.99 4.12 4.70
N GLY A 46 5.40 5.38 4.83
CA GLY A 46 6.39 5.84 5.81
C GLY A 46 7.85 5.52 5.41
N GLN A 47 8.11 5.19 4.15
CA GLN A 47 9.46 4.93 3.67
C GLN A 47 10.33 6.21 3.65
N LYS A 48 11.64 6.07 3.91
CA LYS A 48 12.59 7.18 3.75
C LYS A 48 12.62 7.63 2.28
N THR A 49 11.95 8.73 1.96
CA THR A 49 12.08 9.38 0.67
C THR A 49 13.40 10.14 0.60
N LYS A 50 14.13 10.00 -0.50
CA LYS A 50 15.18 10.98 -0.82
C LYS A 50 14.46 12.27 -1.19
N TYR A 51 14.33 13.20 -0.25
CA TYR A 51 13.71 14.51 -0.42
C TYR A 51 14.15 15.26 -1.70
N TRP A 52 15.35 14.96 -2.24
CA TRP A 52 15.85 15.55 -3.50
C TRP A 52 15.17 14.99 -4.77
N SER A 53 14.59 13.79 -4.75
CA SER A 53 14.00 13.15 -5.94
C SER A 53 12.53 13.51 -6.19
N GLY A 54 11.92 14.26 -5.27
CA GLY A 54 10.49 14.61 -5.28
C GLY A 54 9.59 13.37 -5.18
N ASP A 55 8.30 13.60 -5.03
CA ASP A 55 7.20 12.62 -4.95
C ASP A 55 7.05 11.73 -6.22
N ALA A 56 8.05 11.73 -7.11
CA ALA A 56 7.97 11.29 -8.49
C ALA A 56 7.81 9.78 -8.68
N LYS A 57 7.87 8.96 -7.62
CA LYS A 57 7.73 7.49 -7.71
C LYS A 57 6.87 6.85 -6.64
N GLN A 58 6.15 7.64 -5.85
CA GLN A 58 5.23 7.15 -4.82
C GLN A 58 3.86 6.76 -5.38
N TYR A 59 3.75 6.43 -6.67
CA TYR A 59 2.52 5.86 -7.24
C TYR A 59 2.66 4.36 -7.40
N LEU A 60 1.51 3.69 -7.37
CA LEU A 60 1.40 2.27 -7.62
C LEU A 60 1.46 1.98 -9.12
N VAL A 61 2.03 0.83 -9.46
CA VAL A 61 2.12 0.32 -10.83
C VAL A 61 1.50 -1.07 -10.95
N ASP A 62 1.16 -1.46 -12.17
CA ASP A 62 0.83 -2.85 -12.51
C ASP A 62 2.10 -3.72 -12.67
N ASP A 63 1.91 -4.96 -13.07
CA ASP A 63 2.97 -5.96 -13.23
C ASP A 63 3.93 -5.61 -14.39
N GLU A 64 3.46 -4.83 -15.35
CA GLU A 64 4.22 -4.28 -16.47
C GLU A 64 4.99 -3.00 -16.08
N GLY A 65 4.72 -2.44 -14.90
CA GLY A 65 5.38 -1.23 -14.40
C GLY A 65 4.72 0.07 -14.87
N GLU A 66 3.53 -0.02 -15.46
CA GLU A 66 2.70 1.10 -15.89
C GLU A 66 1.93 1.68 -14.71
N LYS A 67 1.76 3.00 -14.70
CA LYS A 67 1.13 3.71 -13.58
C LYS A 67 -0.36 3.36 -13.48
N LEU A 68 -0.80 2.95 -12.29
CA LEU A 68 -2.22 2.79 -12.01
C LEU A 68 -2.93 4.14 -12.01
N GLU A 69 -4.03 4.24 -12.75
CA GLU A 69 -4.93 5.38 -12.75
C GLU A 69 -6.24 5.02 -12.05
N PHE A 70 -6.75 5.94 -11.23
CA PHE A 70 -8.01 5.76 -10.51
C PHE A 70 -9.04 6.81 -10.96
N ASN A 71 -10.28 6.37 -11.09
CA ASN A 71 -11.40 7.25 -11.49
C ASN A 71 -11.84 8.18 -10.36
N SER A 72 -11.50 7.85 -9.11
CA SER A 72 -11.80 8.64 -7.91
C SER A 72 -10.93 8.17 -6.73
N MET A 73 -10.94 8.91 -5.63
CA MET A 73 -10.32 8.44 -4.38
C MET A 73 -11.00 7.16 -3.86
N VAL A 74 -12.31 7.00 -4.08
CA VAL A 74 -13.05 5.79 -3.68
C VAL A 74 -12.62 4.58 -4.51
N ASP A 75 -12.32 4.77 -5.80
CA ASP A 75 -11.77 3.71 -6.67
C ASP A 75 -10.41 3.23 -6.14
N ALA A 76 -9.55 4.17 -5.74
CA ALA A 76 -8.30 3.85 -5.05
C ALA A 76 -8.52 3.11 -3.72
N MET A 77 -9.51 3.53 -2.91
CA MET A 77 -9.87 2.80 -1.69
C MET A 77 -10.37 1.38 -1.97
N ASN A 78 -11.16 1.16 -3.01
CA ASN A 78 -11.60 -0.18 -3.38
C ASN A 78 -10.41 -1.06 -3.77
N TYR A 79 -9.43 -0.49 -4.47
CA TYR A 79 -8.19 -1.17 -4.81
C TYR A 79 -7.36 -1.55 -3.56
N MET A 80 -7.27 -0.65 -2.58
CA MET A 80 -6.57 -0.89 -1.31
C MET A 80 -7.34 -1.85 -0.40
N GLY A 81 -8.66 -1.73 -0.32
CA GLY A 81 -9.53 -2.59 0.50
C GLY A 81 -9.49 -4.06 0.07
N LYS A 82 -9.41 -4.33 -1.23
CA LYS A 82 -9.17 -5.70 -1.76
C LYS A 82 -7.85 -6.32 -1.26
N ARG A 83 -6.93 -5.51 -0.71
CA ARG A 83 -5.61 -5.91 -0.20
C ARG A 83 -5.52 -5.81 1.33
N GLY A 84 -6.67 -5.70 2.00
CA GLY A 84 -6.77 -5.72 3.45
C GLY A 84 -6.54 -4.36 4.13
N TRP A 85 -6.57 -3.27 3.37
CA TRP A 85 -6.50 -1.93 3.96
C TRP A 85 -7.88 -1.44 4.41
N GLU A 86 -7.93 -0.90 5.62
CA GLU A 86 -9.09 -0.33 6.29
C GLU A 86 -8.95 1.19 6.39
N PHE A 87 -10.07 1.90 6.35
CA PHE A 87 -10.10 3.35 6.49
C PHE A 87 -9.90 3.79 7.94
N GLU A 88 -9.07 4.80 8.18
CA GLU A 88 -8.89 5.41 9.51
C GLU A 88 -9.41 6.86 9.54
N GLN A 89 -8.97 7.69 8.59
CA GLN A 89 -9.31 9.11 8.58
C GLN A 89 -9.16 9.74 7.19
N ALA A 90 -9.89 10.82 6.94
CA ALA A 90 -9.69 11.68 5.77
C ALA A 90 -9.65 13.15 6.17
N TYR A 91 -8.79 13.93 5.52
CA TYR A 91 -8.73 15.38 5.62
C TYR A 91 -8.25 16.01 4.30
N VAL A 92 -8.38 17.33 4.18
CA VAL A 92 -7.93 18.08 2.99
C VAL A 92 -6.90 19.09 3.43
N VAL A 93 -5.79 19.16 2.70
CA VAL A 93 -4.79 20.21 2.85
C VAL A 93 -4.90 21.12 1.63
N THR A 94 -5.03 22.42 1.89
CA THR A 94 -5.07 23.43 0.84
C THR A 94 -3.77 24.21 0.86
N ALA A 95 -3.02 24.15 -0.24
CA ALA A 95 -1.79 24.91 -0.44
C ALA A 95 -1.81 25.52 -1.84
N SER A 96 -1.45 26.79 -1.98
CA SER A 96 -1.35 27.47 -3.29
C SER A 96 -2.61 27.34 -4.16
N ASN A 97 -3.80 27.43 -3.55
CA ASN A 97 -5.10 27.26 -4.22
C ASN A 97 -5.32 25.88 -4.86
N GLN A 98 -4.58 24.87 -4.40
CA GLN A 98 -4.77 23.46 -4.77
C GLN A 98 -5.17 22.66 -3.53
N ASN A 99 -6.14 21.77 -3.71
CA ASN A 99 -6.57 20.83 -2.67
C ASN A 99 -5.87 19.48 -2.88
N THR A 100 -5.25 18.98 -1.81
CA THR A 100 -4.78 17.62 -1.70
C THR A 100 -5.68 16.86 -0.73
N TYR A 101 -6.19 15.71 -1.16
CA TYR A 101 -7.04 14.84 -0.35
C TYR A 101 -6.15 13.79 0.34
N HIS A 102 -6.07 13.82 1.66
CA HIS A 102 -5.26 12.91 2.47
C HIS A 102 -6.14 11.87 3.14
N TRP A 103 -6.00 10.60 2.76
CA TRP A 103 -6.74 9.50 3.35
C TRP A 103 -5.76 8.56 4.07
N LEU A 104 -5.90 8.44 5.38
CA LEU A 104 -5.13 7.53 6.21
C LEU A 104 -5.82 6.16 6.25
N LEU A 105 -5.05 5.12 5.95
CA LEU A 105 -5.50 3.73 5.97
C LEU A 105 -4.61 2.93 6.92
N SER A 106 -5.16 1.82 7.43
CA SER A 106 -4.38 0.85 8.19
C SER A 106 -4.59 -0.58 7.69
N LYS A 107 -3.65 -1.46 8.01
CA LYS A 107 -3.75 -2.90 7.76
C LYS A 107 -3.22 -3.64 8.97
N LYS A 108 -3.87 -4.74 9.36
CA LYS A 108 -3.32 -5.67 10.35
C LYS A 108 -2.37 -6.63 9.65
N VAL A 109 -1.16 -6.75 10.17
CA VAL A 109 -0.10 -7.63 9.65
C VAL A 109 0.53 -8.42 10.78
N THR A 110 1.12 -9.56 10.46
CA THR A 110 1.94 -10.37 11.37
C THR A 110 3.43 -10.27 11.04
N SER A 111 3.79 -9.60 9.94
CA SER A 111 5.16 -9.30 9.54
C SER A 111 5.24 -8.13 8.54
N ASP A 112 6.41 -7.48 8.43
CA ASP A 112 6.61 -6.29 7.60
C ASP A 112 6.48 -6.60 6.10
N GLU A 113 6.70 -7.85 5.69
CA GLU A 113 6.53 -8.29 4.30
C GLU A 113 5.09 -8.15 3.81
N GLN A 114 4.11 -8.24 4.72
CA GLN A 114 2.68 -8.13 4.39
C GLN A 114 2.22 -6.68 4.14
N LEU A 115 3.04 -5.70 4.52
CA LEU A 115 2.72 -4.28 4.42
C LEU A 115 2.38 -3.89 2.97
N LYS A 116 3.17 -4.37 2.00
CA LYS A 116 2.99 -4.06 0.57
C LYS A 116 2.53 -5.26 -0.25
N GLU A 117 1.97 -6.28 0.40
CA GLU A 117 1.50 -7.46 -0.31
C GLU A 117 0.47 -7.09 -1.40
N GLY A 118 0.78 -7.49 -2.64
CA GLY A 118 -0.03 -7.16 -3.81
C GLY A 118 0.07 -5.70 -4.28
N LEU A 119 1.00 -4.91 -3.74
CA LEU A 119 1.26 -3.51 -4.08
C LEU A 119 2.69 -3.36 -4.57
N ILE A 120 2.87 -2.70 -5.71
CA ILE A 120 4.19 -2.41 -6.26
C ILE A 120 4.26 -0.91 -6.48
N THR A 121 5.20 -0.23 -5.82
CA THR A 121 5.50 1.17 -6.14
C THR A 121 6.40 1.25 -7.37
N LYS A 122 6.36 2.36 -8.11
CA LYS A 122 7.26 2.55 -9.26
C LYS A 122 8.73 2.45 -8.84
N GLU A 123 9.08 2.94 -7.66
CA GLU A 123 10.45 2.85 -7.15
C GLU A 123 10.89 1.39 -6.98
N GLU A 124 10.04 0.53 -6.42
CA GLU A 124 10.33 -0.90 -6.24
C GLU A 124 10.42 -1.63 -7.58
N TYR A 125 9.50 -1.36 -8.50
CA TYR A 125 9.54 -1.90 -9.85
C TYR A 125 10.88 -1.56 -10.53
N ASP A 126 11.27 -0.29 -10.50
CA ASP A 126 12.51 0.18 -11.13
C ASP A 126 13.75 -0.42 -10.46
N LYS A 127 13.78 -0.56 -9.12
CA LYS A 127 14.90 -1.21 -8.41
C LYS A 127 15.06 -2.67 -8.82
N LYS A 128 13.96 -3.39 -9.02
CA LYS A 128 13.96 -4.80 -9.43
C LYS A 128 14.41 -5.00 -10.89
N HIS A 129 14.20 -3.99 -11.75
CA HIS A 129 14.49 -4.05 -13.19
C HIS A 129 15.71 -3.23 -13.64
N LYS A 130 16.37 -2.52 -12.72
CA LYS A 130 17.70 -1.95 -12.98
C LYS A 130 18.73 -3.08 -12.98
N LYS A 131 19.33 -3.34 -14.14
CA LYS A 131 20.59 -4.09 -14.26
C LYS A 131 21.74 -3.32 -13.62
#